data_AF-A0A517WV30-F1
#
_entry.id   AF-A0A517WV30-F1
#
_cell.length_a   1.000
_cell.length_b   1.000
_cell.length_c   1.000
_cell.angle_alpha   90.00
_cell.angle_beta   90.00
_cell.angle_gamma   90.00
#
_symmetry.space_group_name_H-M   'P 1'
#
loop_
_entity.id
_entity.type
_entity.pdbx_description
1 polymer ?
#
loop_
_entity_poly.entity_id
_entity_poly.type
_entity_poly.pdbx_seq_one_letter_code
_entity_poly.pdbx_strand_id
1 'polypeptide(L)' 'MTNQIMDELRNGLVPASNSVELINAVVDRLLELNIDLQEVSLDEMKTLMSSASSLKAKENLQNRSRHSSGCAIAS' A
#
# COMPACT_ATOMS: atom_id res chain seq x y z
N MET A 1 0.08 -11.60 -14.42
CA MET A 1 0.40 -12.14 -13.08
C MET A 1 -0.87 -12.67 -12.40
N THR A 2 -0.76 -13.65 -11.49
CA THR A 2 -1.93 -14.26 -10.81
C THR A 2 -2.45 -13.36 -9.68
N ASN A 3 -3.76 -13.34 -9.44
CA ASN A 3 -4.38 -12.55 -8.36
C ASN A 3 -3.76 -12.82 -6.96
N GLN A 4 -3.30 -14.06 -6.72
CA GLN A 4 -2.63 -14.44 -5.47
C GLN A 4 -1.29 -13.74 -5.28
N ILE A 5 -0.47 -13.65 -6.33
CA ILE A 5 0.85 -12.98 -6.31
C ILE A 5 0.66 -11.47 -6.08
N MET A 6 -0.37 -10.88 -6.71
CA MET A 6 -0.73 -9.47 -6.47
C MET A 6 -1.12 -9.21 -5.01
N ASP A 7 -1.83 -10.13 -4.37
CA ASP A 7 -2.23 -10.00 -2.97
C ASP A 7 -1.04 -10.17 -2.02
N GLU A 8 -0.13 -11.11 -2.30
CA GLU A 8 1.12 -11.29 -1.54
C GLU A 8 2.08 -10.10 -1.67
N LEU A 9 2.17 -9.50 -2.87
CA LEU A 9 2.87 -8.25 -3.09
C LEU A 9 2.26 -7.15 -2.21
N ARG A 10 0.95 -6.98 -2.30
CA ARG A 10 0.22 -5.95 -1.53
C ARG A 10 0.37 -6.12 -0.01
N ASN A 11 0.26 -7.34 0.50
CA ASN A 11 0.35 -7.61 1.94
C ASN A 11 1.78 -7.46 2.48
N GLY A 12 2.79 -7.63 1.62
CA GLY A 12 4.20 -7.42 1.97
C GLY A 12 4.67 -5.97 1.89
N LEU A 13 3.88 -5.06 1.31
CA LEU A 13 4.28 -3.67 1.17
C LEU A 13 4.26 -2.95 2.52
N VAL A 14 5.44 -2.49 2.94
CA VAL A 14 5.61 -1.63 4.11
C VAL A 14 5.01 -0.24 3.81
N PRO A 15 4.33 0.41 4.76
CA PRO A 15 3.77 1.75 4.56
C PRO A 15 4.86 2.76 4.17
N ALA A 16 4.87 3.20 2.91
CA ALA A 16 5.87 4.10 2.34
C ALA A 16 5.45 5.58 2.40
N SER A 17 6.26 6.46 3.00
CA SER A 17 5.87 7.86 3.31
C SER A 17 5.67 8.75 2.09
N ASN A 18 6.34 8.44 0.97
CA ASN A 18 6.18 9.14 -0.29
C ASN A 18 6.10 8.17 -1.49
N SER A 19 5.82 8.70 -2.68
CA SER A 19 5.68 7.91 -3.91
C SER A 19 6.96 7.18 -4.32
N VAL A 20 8.14 7.75 -4.05
CA VAL A 20 9.44 7.14 -4.36
C VAL A 20 9.72 5.95 -3.45
N GLU A 21 9.48 6.09 -2.15
CA GLU A 21 9.56 4.98 -1.21
C GLU A 21 8.56 3.87 -1.55
N LEU A 22 7.38 4.23 -2.07
CA LEU A 22 6.39 3.24 -2.48
C LEU A 22 6.86 2.47 -3.72
N ILE A 23 7.44 3.17 -4.69
CA ILE A 23 8.02 2.54 -5.88
C ILE A 23 9.15 1.59 -5.46
N ASN A 24 10.05 2.04 -4.59
CA ASN A 24 11.15 1.21 -4.09
C ASN A 24 10.62 -0.03 -3.36
N ALA A 25 9.65 0.12 -2.47
CA ALA A 25 9.05 -1.00 -1.74
C ALA A 25 8.37 -2.01 -2.69
N VAL A 26 7.72 -1.56 -3.77
CA VAL A 26 7.15 -2.44 -4.80
C VAL A 26 8.24 -3.19 -5.56
N VAL A 27 9.31 -2.49 -5.95
CA VAL A 27 10.44 -3.09 -6.66
C VAL A 27 11.17 -4.11 -5.79
N ASP A 28 11.51 -3.75 -4.55
CA ASP A 28 12.14 -4.65 -3.58
C ASP A 28 11.31 -5.92 -3.39
N ARG A 29 9.99 -5.78 -3.26
CA ARG A 29 9.10 -6.93 -3.07
C ARG A 29 9.00 -7.84 -4.30
N LEU A 30 9.03 -7.27 -5.50
CA LEU A 30 9.07 -8.05 -6.75
C LEU A 30 10.37 -8.87 -6.82
N LEU A 31 11.50 -8.24 -6.46
CA LEU A 31 12.79 -8.92 -6.40
C LEU A 31 12.83 -10.02 -5.32
N GLU A 32 12.25 -9.79 -4.15
CA GLU A 32 12.13 -10.80 -3.09
C GLU A 32 11.35 -12.04 -3.54
N LEU A 33 10.33 -11.84 -4.39
CA LEU A 33 9.52 -12.92 -4.96
C LEU A 33 10.15 -13.54 -6.21
N ASN A 34 11.37 -13.14 -6.56
CA ASN A 34 12.07 -13.60 -7.76
C ASN A 34 11.30 -13.31 -9.06
N ILE A 35 10.50 -12.24 -9.06
CA ILE A 35 9.73 -11.79 -10.23
C ILE A 35 10.60 -10.80 -11.00
N ASP A 36 10.86 -11.09 -12.28
CA ASP A 36 11.62 -10.19 -13.12
C ASP A 36 10.80 -8.93 -13.44
N LEU A 37 11.43 -7.77 -13.29
CA LEU A 37 10.77 -6.48 -13.56
C LEU A 37 10.33 -6.33 -15.03
N GLN A 38 10.98 -7.03 -15.96
CA GLN A 38 10.58 -7.05 -17.37
C GLN A 38 9.33 -7.90 -17.63
N GLU A 39 9.01 -8.83 -16.73
CA GLU A 39 7.78 -9.63 -16.80
C GLU A 39 6.56 -8.88 -16.24
N VAL A 40 6.79 -7.77 -15.53
CA VAL A 40 5.71 -6.93 -14.97
C VAL A 40 5.29 -5.88 -15.99
N SER A 41 4.03 -5.93 -16.40
CA SER A 41 3.48 -4.91 -17.29
C SER A 41 3.30 -3.56 -16.59
N LEU A 42 3.32 -2.48 -17.36
CA LEU A 42 3.05 -1.12 -16.86
C LEU A 42 1.69 -1.03 -16.14
N ASP A 43 0.70 -1.79 -16.59
CA ASP A 43 -0.65 -1.83 -16.00
C ASP A 43 -0.65 -2.51 -14.62
N GLU A 44 0.09 -3.61 -14.48
CA GLU A 44 0.28 -4.29 -13.20
C GLU A 44 1.01 -3.41 -12.18
N MET A 45 2.07 -2.72 -12.61
CA MET A 45 2.79 -1.74 -11.78
C MET A 45 1.88 -0.61 -11.30
N LYS A 46 1.04 -0.04 -12.19
CA LYS A 46 0.06 0.98 -11.80
C LYS A 46 -0.94 0.44 -10.78
N THR A 47 -1.44 -0.77 -11.00
CA THR A 47 -2.39 -1.42 -10.09
C THR A 47 -1.79 -1.66 -8.71
N LEU A 48 -0.52 -2.10 -8.63
CA LEU A 48 0.21 -2.25 -7.37
C LEU A 48 0.38 -0.91 -6.64
N MET A 49 0.78 0.15 -7.35
CA MET A 49 0.92 1.48 -6.76
C MET A 49 -0.40 2.09 -6.29
N SER A 50 -1.47 1.95 -7.07
CA SER A 50 -2.81 2.45 -6.72
C SER A 50 -3.39 1.73 -5.51
N SER A 51 -3.25 0.40 -5.45
CA SER A 51 -3.75 -0.40 -4.33
C SER A 51 -3.00 -0.12 -3.02
N ALA A 52 -1.68 0.06 -3.08
CA ALA A 52 -0.87 0.41 -1.92
C ALA A 52 -1.12 1.84 -1.41
N SER A 53 -1.35 2.79 -2.33
CA SER A 53 -1.75 4.16 -1.99
C SER A 53 -3.13 4.21 -1.31
N SER A 54 -4.06 3.33 -1.74
CA SER A 54 -5.40 3.21 -1.15
C SER A 54 -5.36 2.60 0.27
N LEU A 55 -4.41 1.71 0.54
CA LEU A 55 -4.19 1.15 1.89
C LEU A 55 -3.90 2.28 2.90
N LYS A 56 -3.03 3.23 2.54
CA LYS A 56 -2.76 4.42 3.34
C LYS A 56 -3.98 5.29 3.58
N ALA A 57 -4.83 5.47 2.56
CA ALA A 57 -6.07 6.24 2.72
C ALA A 57 -7.00 5.58 3.75
N LYS A 58 -7.08 4.24 3.75
CA LYS A 58 -7.92 3.47 4.67
C LYS A 58 -7.36 3.49 6.11
N GLU A 59 -6.05 3.35 6.30
CA GLU A 59 -5.40 3.47 7.61
C GLU A 59 -5.50 4.89 8.18
N ASN A 60 -5.36 5.92 7.34
CA ASN A 60 -5.50 7.32 7.79
C ASN A 60 -6.93 7.64 8.23
N LEU A 61 -7.94 7.10 7.55
CA LEU A 61 -9.36 7.21 7.93
C LEU A 61 -9.69 6.47 9.24
N GLN A 62 -9.10 5.28 9.47
CA GLN A 62 -9.27 4.56 10.74
C GLN A 62 -8.55 5.25 11.91
N ASN A 63 -7.40 5.88 11.67
CA ASN A 63 -6.69 6.59 12.74
C ASN A 63 -7.37 7.93 13.09
N ARG A 64 -8.05 8.56 12.12
CA ARG A 64 -8.78 9.81 12.34
C ARG A 64 -10.12 9.62 13.05
N SER A 65 -10.78 8.46 12.87
CA SER A 65 -12.04 8.14 13.54
C SER A 65 -11.88 7.77 15.03
N ARG A 66 -10.67 7.51 15.52
CA ARG A 66 -10.41 7.30 16.96
C ARG A 66 -10.24 8.58 17.78
N HIS A 67 -10.07 9.75 17.14
CA HIS A 67 -9.81 11.01 17.86
C HIS A 67 -11.01 11.97 17.99
N SER A 68 -12.19 11.61 17.47
CA SER A 68 -13.39 12.46 17.52
C SER A 68 -14.53 11.86 18.34
N SER A 69 -14.20 11.31 19.51
CA SER A 69 -15.19 11.01 20.57
C SER A 69 -14.67 11.47 21.94
N GLY A 70 -14.15 12.69 21.99
CA GLY A 70 -14.01 13.44 23.24
C GLY A 70 -15.35 14.10 23.53
N CYS A 71 -16.16 13.45 24.38
CA CYS A 71 -17.39 13.99 24.93
C CYS A 71 -17.11 15.38 25.54
N ALA A 72 -17.77 16.42 25.03
CA ALA A 72 -17.75 17.75 25.62
C ALA A 72 -18.49 17.71 26.96
N ILE A 73 -17.76 17.64 28.07
CA ILE A 73 -18.32 17.88 29.38
C ILE A 73 -18.29 19.40 29.59
N ALA A 74 -19.45 20.03 29.46
CA ALA A 74 -19.66 21.41 29.87
C ALA A 74 -19.63 21.49 31.40
N SER A 75 -18.80 22.38 31.93
CA SER A 75 -18.85 22.91 33.30
C SER A 75 -18.72 24.42 33.23
#